data_AF-A0A1T3NL65-F1
#
_entry.id   AF-A0A1T3NL65-F1
#
_cell.length_a   1.000
_cell.length_b   1.000
_cell.length_c   1.000
_cell.angle_alpha   90.00
_cell.angle_beta   90.00
_cell.angle_gamma   90.00
#
_symmetry.space_group_name_H-M   'P 1'
#
loop_
_entity.id
_entity.type
_entity.pdbx_description
1 polymer ?
#
loop_
_entity_poly.entity_id
_entity_poly.type
_entity_poly.pdbx_seq_one_letter_code
_entity_poly.pdbx_strand_id
1 'polypeptide(L)' 'MMVEGPVEVELSDGSTAFSDRRVVALCTCRRTRRPPWCDTSHRAHRLPPRPPSDPPPTGEDG' A
#
# COMPACT_ATOMS: atom_id res chain seq x y z
N MET A 1 0.10 -10.33 4.72
CA MET A 1 -0.30 -11.59 5.39
C MET A 1 -1.81 -11.60 5.49
N MET A 2 -2.48 -12.72 5.22
CA MET A 2 -3.94 -12.85 5.38
C MET A 2 -4.24 -13.48 6.73
N VAL A 3 -5.28 -13.01 7.40
CA VAL A 3 -5.72 -13.47 8.72
C VAL A 3 -7.24 -13.61 8.70
N GLU A 4 -7.77 -14.72 9.19
CA GLU A 4 -9.21 -14.93 9.39
C GLU A 4 -9.69 -14.12 10.60
N GLY A 5 -10.86 -13.50 10.49
CA GLY A 5 -11.41 -12.61 11.50
C GLY A 5 -12.71 -13.12 12.14
N PRO A 6 -13.29 -12.31 13.05
CA PRO A 6 -12.90 -10.95 13.41
C PRO A 6 -11.55 -10.87 14.13
N VAL A 7 -10.84 -9.75 14.01
CA VAL A 7 -9.52 -9.55 14.64
C VAL A 7 -9.43 -8.23 15.39
N GLU A 8 -8.71 -8.26 16.49
CA GLU A 8 -8.22 -7.10 17.23
C GLU A 8 -6.68 -7.15 17.25
N VAL A 9 -6.03 -6.03 16.95
CA VAL A 9 -4.58 -5.93 16.83
C VAL A 9 -4.07 -4.86 17.77
N GLU A 10 -3.20 -5.24 18.71
CA GLU A 10 -2.44 -4.30 19.53
C GLU A 10 -1.23 -3.79 18.74
N LEU A 11 -1.07 -2.47 18.71
CA LEU A 11 0.04 -1.77 18.08
C LEU A 11 1.12 -1.45 19.11
N SER A 12 2.35 -1.21 18.64
CA SER A 12 3.49 -0.95 19.52
C SER A 12 3.37 0.33 20.36
N ASP A 13 2.46 1.24 19.99
CA ASP A 13 2.12 2.44 20.78
C ASP A 13 1.04 2.17 21.84
N GLY A 14 0.61 0.91 22.00
CA GLY A 14 -0.44 0.50 22.93
C GLY A 14 -1.87 0.73 22.42
N SER A 15 -2.04 1.29 21.22
CA SER A 15 -3.38 1.44 20.62
C SER A 15 -3.87 0.12 20.02
N THR A 16 -5.20 -0.03 19.89
CA THR A 16 -5.83 -1.19 19.28
C THR A 16 -6.56 -0.83 17.98
N ALA A 17 -6.46 -1.72 17.00
CA ALA A 17 -7.19 -1.66 15.73
C ALA A 17 -8.06 -2.90 15.55
N PHE A 18 -9.33 -2.70 15.25
CA PHE A 18 -10.31 -3.78 15.09
C PHE A 18 -10.78 -3.93 13.65
N SER A 19 -11.08 -5.17 13.24
CA SER A 19 -11.80 -5.46 12.01
C SER A 19 -12.76 -6.63 12.22
N ASP A 20 -14.03 -6.42 11.84
CA ASP A 20 -15.11 -7.42 11.84
C ASP A 20 -15.13 -8.30 10.59
N ARG A 21 -14.21 -8.08 9.65
CA ARG A 21 -14.18 -8.81 8.38
C ARG A 21 -13.76 -10.24 8.61
N ARG A 22 -14.40 -11.17 7.88
CA ARG A 22 -14.06 -12.60 7.90
C ARG A 22 -12.62 -12.90 7.50
N VAL A 23 -12.03 -12.09 6.62
CA VAL A 23 -10.61 -12.16 6.28
C VAL A 23 -10.10 -10.74 6.13
N VAL A 24 -8.95 -10.46 6.74
CA VAL A 24 -8.25 -9.17 6.64
C VAL A 24 -6.78 -9.38 6.28
N ALA A 25 -6.20 -8.41 5.59
CA ALA A 25 -4.79 -8.42 5.25
C ALA A 25 -4.01 -7.50 6.20
N LEU A 26 -3.05 -8.05 6.94
CA LEU A 26 -2.08 -7.29 7.73
C LEU A 26 -0.89 -6.87 6.85
N CYS A 27 -0.45 -5.63 7.07
CA CYS A 27 0.71 -5.08 6.42
C CYS A 27 1.99 -5.59 7.08
N THR A 28 2.80 -6.35 6.34
CA THR A 28 4.12 -6.80 6.78
C THR A 28 5.26 -6.04 6.09
N CYS A 29 4.93 -5.14 5.15
CA CYS A 29 5.90 -4.42 4.34
C CYS A 29 6.24 -3.01 4.85
N ARG A 30 5.56 -2.54 5.91
CA ARG A 30 5.70 -1.21 6.53
C ARG A 30 5.47 0.00 5.60
N ARG A 31 4.74 -0.18 4.50
CA ARG A 31 4.43 0.89 3.51
C ARG A 31 2.96 1.34 3.52
N THR A 32 2.14 0.76 4.39
CA THR A 32 0.72 1.14 4.48
C THR A 32 0.59 2.55 5.00
N ARG A 33 -0.39 3.30 4.49
CA ARG A 33 -0.82 4.58 5.08
C ARG A 33 -1.88 4.41 6.17
N ARG A 34 -2.26 3.16 6.44
CA ARG A 34 -3.33 2.78 7.38
C ARG A 34 -2.90 1.57 8.22
N PRO A 35 -1.86 1.69 9.07
CA PRO A 35 -1.45 0.60 9.95
C PRO A 35 -2.62 0.15 10.86
N PRO A 36 -2.75 -1.16 11.17
CA PRO A 36 -1.91 -2.28 10.73
C PRO A 36 -2.34 -2.88 9.37
N TRP A 37 -3.37 -2.34 8.72
CA TRP A 37 -4.02 -2.93 7.56
C TRP A 37 -3.21 -2.78 6.27
N CYS A 38 -3.24 -3.79 5.40
CA CYS A 38 -2.69 -3.69 4.07
C CYS A 38 -3.61 -2.86 3.16
N ASP A 39 -3.08 -1.78 2.58
CA ASP A 39 -3.77 -0.91 1.63
C ASP A 39 -3.24 -1.06 0.18
N THR A 40 -2.54 -2.17 -0.09
CA THR A 40 -1.86 -2.48 -1.36
C THR A 40 -0.67 -1.59 -1.76
N SER A 41 -0.23 -0.66 -0.91
CA SER A 41 0.92 0.22 -1.19
C SER A 41 2.24 -0.51 -1.49
N HIS A 42 2.35 -1.79 -1.11
CA HIS A 42 3.50 -2.63 -1.47
C HIS A 42 3.67 -2.81 -2.99
N ARG A 43 2.61 -2.65 -3.80
CA ARG A 43 2.67 -2.79 -5.26
C ARG A 43 3.39 -1.63 -5.92
N ALA A 44 3.13 -0.40 -5.48
CA ALA A 44 3.75 0.80 -6.02
C ALA A 44 5.29 0.74 -5.93
N HIS A 45 5.82 0.18 -4.84
CA HIS A 45 7.27 0.02 -4.65
C HIS A 45 7.89 -1.16 -5.38
N ARG A 46 7.09 -2.07 -5.95
CA ARG A 46 7.61 -3.15 -6.81
C ARG A 46 7.72 -2.73 -8.27
N LEU A 47 7.03 -1.67 -8.68
CA LEU A 47 7.21 -1.11 -10.01
C LEU A 47 8.56 -0.39 -10.04
N PRO A 48 9.46 -0.73 -10.99
CA PRO A 48 10.60 0.13 -11.27
C PRO A 48 10.06 1.52 -11.63
N PRO A 49 10.82 2.60 -11.35
CA PRO A 49 10.42 3.94 -11.77
C PRO A 49 10.10 3.89 -13.26
N ARG A 50 8.96 4.49 -13.65
CA ARG A 50 8.63 4.61 -15.06
C ARG A 50 9.80 5.35 -15.73
N PRO A 51 10.38 4.84 -16.83
CA PRO A 51 11.37 5.61 -17.55
C PRO A 51 10.76 6.97 -17.91
N PRO A 52 11.58 8.03 -17.98
CA PRO A 52 11.08 9.32 -18.44
C PRO A 52 10.36 9.10 -19.78
N SER A 53 9.14 9.64 -19.90
CA SER A 53 8.49 9.70 -21.20
C SER A 53 9.29 10.63 -22.10
N ASP A 54 9.42 10.27 -23.37
CA ASP A 54 9.98 11.15 -24.37
C ASP A 54 9.27 12.51 -24.31
N PRO A 55 10.01 13.63 -24.43
CA PRO A 55 9.39 14.94 -24.54
C PRO A 55 8.47 14.97 -25.77
N PRO A 56 7.38 15.76 -25.74
CA PRO A 56 6.53 15.94 -26.91
C PRO A 56 7.38 16.47 -28.08
N PRO A 57 7.10 16.07 -29.34
CA PRO A 57 7.81 16.61 -30.48
C PRO A 57 7.61 18.12 -30.52
N THR A 58 8.71 18.87 -30.47
CA THR A 58 8.70 20.31 -30.74
C THR A 58 8.39 20.50 -32.22
N GLY A 59 7.17 20.93 -32.52
CA GLY A 59 6.80 21.37 -33.86
C GLY A 59 7.54 22.65 -34.19
N GLU A 60 8.60 22.54 -34.97
CA GLU A 60 9.18 23.63 -35.75
C GLU A 60 8.79 23.41 -37.21
N ASP A 61 7.62 23.91 -37.59
CA ASP A 61 7.30 24.17 -39.00
C ASP A 61 7.97 25.50 -39.35
N GLY A 62 8.93 25.45 -40.28
CA GLY A 62 9.67 26.61 -40.80
C GLY A 62 8.87 27.55 -41.69
#